data_AF-A0A2H6JVI3-F1
#
_entry.id   AF-A0A2H6JVI3-F1
#
_cell.length_a   1.000
_cell.length_b   1.000
_cell.length_c   1.000
_cell.angle_alpha   90.00
_cell.angle_beta   90.00
_cell.angle_gamma   90.00
#
_symmetry.space_group_name_H-M   'P 1'
#
loop_
_entity.id
_entity.type
_entity.pdbx_description
1 polymer ?
#
loop_
_entity_poly.entity_id
_entity_poly.type
_entity_poly.pdbx_seq_one_letter_code
_entity_poly.pdbx_strand_id
1 'polypeptide(L)'
;MATQTRRNNRSIQTNRVGFKPSIRRQRYELQPNDLVKYKKILCKVKGGFSYGKWVRLVTKAGKIINTNVKKVELVKYGKGIQF
;
A
#
# COMPACT_ATOMS: atom_id res chain seq x y z
N MET A 1 32.98 -18.85 -12.76
CA MET A 1 31.52 -18.88 -12.97
C MET A 1 30.86 -18.33 -11.72
N ALA A 2 29.99 -17.33 -11.83
CA ALA A 2 29.41 -16.67 -10.65
C ALA A 2 28.24 -17.50 -10.08
N THR A 3 28.38 -17.97 -8.83
CA THR A 3 27.35 -18.73 -8.13
C THR A 3 26.24 -17.80 -7.66
N GLN A 4 25.06 -17.91 -8.26
CA GLN A 4 23.94 -17.01 -7.98
C GLN A 4 23.17 -17.43 -6.71
N THR A 5 23.35 -16.70 -5.61
CA THR A 5 22.81 -16.98 -4.28
C THR A 5 21.49 -16.26 -3.97
N ARG A 6 20.44 -16.45 -4.80
CA ARG A 6 19.07 -16.05 -4.42
C ARG A 6 18.06 -17.16 -4.68
N ARG A 7 17.52 -17.72 -3.59
CA ARG A 7 16.59 -18.86 -3.55
C ARG A 7 15.27 -18.68 -4.33
N ASN A 8 14.87 -17.46 -4.70
CA ASN A 8 13.59 -17.19 -5.38
C ASN A 8 13.68 -16.06 -6.42
N ASN A 9 14.41 -16.28 -7.53
CA ASN A 9 14.33 -15.38 -8.69
C ASN A 9 13.08 -15.70 -9.53
N ARG A 10 11.91 -15.20 -9.09
CA ARG A 10 10.63 -15.34 -9.82
C ARG A 10 10.62 -14.67 -11.21
N SER A 11 11.62 -13.85 -11.52
CA SER A 11 11.85 -13.25 -12.85
C SER A 11 12.48 -14.22 -13.86
N ILE A 12 13.21 -15.25 -13.41
CA ILE A 12 13.97 -16.20 -14.26
C ILE A 12 13.18 -17.49 -14.54
N GLN A 13 12.17 -17.80 -13.72
CA GLN A 13 11.26 -18.94 -13.97
C GLN A 13 10.34 -18.66 -15.17
N THR A 14 10.88 -18.77 -16.38
CA THR A 14 10.16 -18.72 -17.66
C THR A 14 9.54 -20.07 -18.01
N ASN A 15 10.10 -21.18 -17.50
CA ASN A 15 9.55 -22.53 -17.60
C ASN A 15 8.41 -22.74 -16.59
N ARG A 16 7.27 -22.06 -16.78
CA ARG A 16 6.06 -22.29 -15.98
C ARG A 16 4.97 -22.94 -16.82
N VAL A 17 4.40 -24.02 -16.29
CA VAL A 17 3.15 -24.60 -16.79
C VAL A 17 2.01 -23.82 -16.12
N GLY A 18 1.48 -22.78 -16.77
CA GLY A 18 0.36 -21.97 -16.27
C GLY A 18 0.49 -20.46 -16.49
N PHE A 19 -0.53 -19.70 -16.05
CA PHE A 19 -0.59 -18.25 -16.28
C PHE A 19 0.45 -17.47 -15.48
N LYS A 20 1.12 -16.51 -16.13
CA LYS A 20 2.06 -15.57 -15.48
C LYS A 20 1.27 -14.62 -14.58
N PRO A 21 1.47 -14.64 -13.24
CA PRO A 21 0.77 -13.70 -12.37
C PRO A 21 1.12 -12.27 -12.74
N SER A 22 0.09 -11.43 -12.90
CA SER A 22 0.26 -10.02 -13.18
C SER A 22 0.82 -9.32 -11.94
N ILE A 23 1.99 -8.71 -12.09
CA ILE A 23 2.58 -7.89 -11.04
C ILE A 23 1.97 -6.50 -11.17
N ARG A 24 1.34 -6.00 -10.10
CA ARG A 24 0.78 -4.65 -10.07
C ARG A 24 1.91 -3.63 -10.07
N ARG A 25 1.88 -2.74 -11.06
CA ARG A 25 2.87 -1.65 -11.23
C ARG A 25 2.35 -0.28 -10.79
N GLN A 26 1.04 -0.12 -10.62
CA GLN A 26 0.45 1.17 -10.24
C GLN A 26 0.75 1.52 -8.78
N ARG A 27 1.03 2.80 -8.53
CA ARG A 27 1.11 3.38 -7.18
C ARG A 27 -0.29 3.80 -6.74
N TYR A 28 -0.67 3.45 -5.52
CA TYR A 28 -1.94 3.92 -4.95
C TYR A 28 -1.78 5.33 -4.38
N GLU A 29 -2.86 6.10 -4.43
CA GLU A 29 -2.90 7.51 -4.02
C GLU A 29 -2.53 7.72 -2.56
N LEU A 30 -3.08 6.89 -1.66
CA LEU A 30 -2.81 6.96 -0.23
C LEU A 30 -1.77 5.92 0.18
N GLN A 31 -0.74 6.39 0.87
CA GLN A 31 0.34 5.59 1.42
C GLN A 31 0.22 5.45 2.94
N PRO A 32 0.82 4.40 3.53
CA PRO A 32 0.94 4.31 4.98
C PRO A 32 1.59 5.57 5.56
N ASN A 33 1.12 5.99 6.73
CA ASN A 33 1.51 7.21 7.45
C ASN A 33 1.05 8.55 6.86
N ASP A 34 0.31 8.55 5.75
CA ASP A 34 -0.38 9.75 5.28
C ASP A 34 -1.38 10.24 6.34
N LEU A 35 -1.45 11.56 6.51
CA LEU A 35 -2.45 12.20 7.34
C LEU A 35 -3.66 12.56 6.47
N VAL A 36 -4.82 12.08 6.86
CA VAL A 36 -6.07 12.25 6.12
C VAL A 36 -7.19 12.72 7.02
N LYS A 37 -8.17 13.38 6.44
CA LYS A 37 -9.39 13.83 7.10
C LYS A 37 -10.55 12.92 6.68
N TYR A 38 -11.22 12.34 7.67
CA TYR A 38 -12.42 11.54 7.46
C TYR A 38 -13.49 11.98 8.45
N LYS A 39 -14.66 12.40 7.94
CA LYS A 39 -15.80 12.89 8.76
C LYS A 39 -15.38 13.93 9.83
N LYS A 40 -14.57 14.93 9.43
CA LYS A 40 -14.01 15.98 10.29
C LYS A 40 -12.97 15.53 11.32
N ILE A 41 -12.60 14.25 11.35
CA ILE A 41 -11.56 13.70 12.24
C ILE A 41 -10.25 13.52 11.44
N LEU A 42 -9.12 13.90 12.05
CA LEU A 42 -7.80 13.61 11.52
C LEU A 42 -7.38 12.18 11.89
N CYS A 43 -7.01 11.41 10.87
CA CYS A 43 -6.61 10.03 10.98
C CYS A 43 -5.30 9.79 10.24
N LYS A 44 -4.53 8.79 10.68
CA LYS A 44 -3.38 8.29 9.93
C LYS A 44 -3.78 7.09 9.08
N VAL A 45 -3.25 7.02 7.88
CA VAL A 45 -3.42 5.85 7.00
C VAL A 45 -2.52 4.72 7.51
N LYS A 46 -3.11 3.55 7.77
CA LYS A 46 -2.36 2.32 8.05
C LYS A 46 -1.98 1.60 6.76
N GLY A 47 -2.87 1.62 5.77
CA GLY A 47 -2.63 1.07 4.44
C GLY A 47 -3.91 0.94 3.60
N GLY A 48 -3.72 0.76 2.29
CA GLY A 48 -4.80 0.48 1.34
C GLY A 48 -5.07 -1.02 1.17
N PHE A 49 -6.31 -1.37 0.85
CA PHE A 49 -6.72 -2.74 0.51
C PHE A 49 -7.80 -2.73 -0.57
N SER A 50 -8.28 -3.91 -0.96
CA SER A 50 -9.27 -4.07 -2.05
C SER A 50 -8.80 -3.33 -3.32
N TYR A 51 -7.57 -3.62 -3.72
CA TYR A 51 -6.98 -3.07 -4.94
C TYR A 51 -6.92 -1.55 -4.97
N GLY A 52 -6.74 -0.91 -3.81
CA GLY A 52 -6.66 0.54 -3.67
C GLY A 52 -8.01 1.24 -3.60
N LYS A 53 -9.13 0.51 -3.60
CA LYS A 53 -10.48 1.09 -3.48
C LYS A 53 -10.82 1.48 -2.03
N TRP A 54 -10.15 0.84 -1.07
CA TRP A 54 -10.41 1.03 0.36
C TRP A 54 -9.13 1.35 1.11
N VAL A 55 -9.27 2.11 2.18
CA VAL A 55 -8.19 2.51 3.06
C VAL A 55 -8.56 2.21 4.50
N ARG A 56 -7.57 1.71 5.23
CA ARG A 56 -7.65 1.49 6.67
C ARG A 56 -7.00 2.67 7.37
N LEU A 57 -7.78 3.34 8.22
CA LEU A 57 -7.39 4.50 8.98
C LEU A 57 -7.25 4.15 10.45
N VAL A 58 -6.38 4.86 11.15
CA VAL A 58 -6.17 4.78 12.59
C VAL A 58 -6.34 6.17 13.16
N THR A 59 -7.25 6.31 14.13
CA THR A 59 -7.43 7.58 14.85
C THR A 59 -6.31 7.78 15.87
N LYS A 60 -6.20 8.99 16.45
CA LYS A 60 -5.23 9.25 17.53
C LYS A 60 -5.42 8.33 18.75
N ALA A 61 -6.65 7.86 18.98
CA ALA A 61 -6.99 6.92 20.05
C ALA A 61 -6.74 5.44 19.68
N GLY A 62 -6.15 5.16 18.51
CA GLY A 62 -5.85 3.78 18.07
C GLY A 62 -7.04 3.02 17.48
N LYS A 63 -8.23 3.62 17.38
CA LYS A 63 -9.40 2.97 16.76
C LYS A 63 -9.21 2.82 15.26
N ILE A 64 -9.54 1.63 14.75
CA ILE A 64 -9.41 1.28 13.33
C ILE A 64 -10.72 1.59 12.60
N ILE A 65 -10.63 2.29 11.47
CA ILE A 65 -11.78 2.63 10.63
C ILE A 65 -11.46 2.23 9.19
N ASN A 66 -12.33 1.44 8.56
CA ASN A 66 -12.21 1.09 7.15
C ASN A 66 -13.15 1.96 6.33
N THR A 67 -12.64 2.60 5.29
CA THR A 67 -13.40 3.56 4.47
C THR A 67 -13.01 3.46 3.01
N ASN A 68 -13.88 3.94 2.13
CA ASN A 68 -13.55 4.06 0.71
C ASN A 68 -12.62 5.26 0.51
N VAL A 69 -11.60 5.11 -0.35
CA VAL A 69 -10.62 6.18 -0.63
C VAL A 69 -11.30 7.47 -1.09
N LYS A 70 -12.41 7.39 -1.84
CA LYS A 70 -13.17 8.55 -2.32
C LYS A 70 -13.79 9.41 -1.21
N LYS A 71 -13.94 8.88 0.00
CA LYS A 71 -14.55 9.58 1.15
C LYS A 71 -13.50 10.22 2.07
N VAL A 72 -12.24 10.18 1.68
CA VAL A 72 -11.10 10.56 2.50
C VAL A 72 -10.36 11.68 1.80
N GLU A 73 -10.14 12.77 2.52
CA GLU A 73 -9.38 13.91 2.01
C GLU A 73 -7.95 13.83 2.51
N LEU A 74 -6.98 13.96 1.61
CA LEU A 74 -5.57 14.02 1.99
C LEU A 74 -5.25 15.39 2.60
N VAL A 75 -4.61 15.39 3.78
CA VAL A 75 -4.16 16.61 4.46
C VAL A 75 -2.67 16.78 4.30
N LYS A 76 -1.90 15.71 4.51
CA LYS A 76 -0.44 15.73 4.45
C LYS A 76 0.07 14.37 4.04
N TYR A 77 0.95 14.32 3.05
CA TYR A 77 1.70 13.12 2.73
C TYR A 77 2.60 12.73 3.91
N GLY A 78 2.62 11.44 4.21
CA GLY A 78 3.56 10.86 5.15
C GLY A 78 4.97 11.12 4.63
N LYS A 79 5.82 11.74 5.45
CA LYS A 79 7.25 11.75 5.16
C LYS A 79 7.73 10.30 5.23
N GLY A 80 8.25 9.79 4.12
CA GLY A 80 8.97 8.53 4.09
C GLY A 80 10.29 8.61 4.88
N ILE A 81 11.13 7.58 4.76
CA ILE A 81 12.53 7.69 5.18
C ILE A 81 13.17 8.78 4.33
N GLN A 82 13.52 9.91 4.96
CA GLN A 82 14.25 11.01 4.37
C GLN A 82 15.71 10.78 4.76
N PHE A 83 16.52 10.32 3.79
CA PHE A 83 17.97 10.25 3.93
C PHE A 83 18.56 11.65 3.71
#